data_AF-A0A7C7U4M5-F1
#
_entry.id   AF-A0A7C7U4M5-F1
#
_cell.length_a   1.000
_cell.length_b   1.000
_cell.length_c   1.000
_cell.angle_alpha   90.00
_cell.angle_beta   90.00
_cell.angle_gamma   90.00
#
_symmetry.space_group_name_H-M   'P 1'
#
loop_
_entity.id
_entity.type
_entity.pdbx_description
1 polymer ?
#
loop_
_entity_poly.entity_id
_entity_poly.type
_entity_poly.pdbx_seq_one_letter_code
_entity_poly.pdbx_strand_id
1 'polypeptide(L)'
;MIFSCCNPYRLGGFVGLVLCVFCLVFKTSGASFTPLSIQHRQTSGTFHRMPPDKTGVKFVSQVDEWEASQNRVLYNGAGVAVGDFDRDGWPDIFLCAIDGDPALYRNNGNWEFADATSSAGLGKLGHRHRGAVFADLNGDDWLDLLVATVDAGIRLFINQRGVFSETTRASGLAGVHAPMTMALADVDGNGTLDLYVANNRSSDIRDEGSITLRRVGGKLVIPAKYRNRLVVSGGIVKEYGEADILFLNDGKGIFRKSSWTDGRFLDPRGEPLEESPLDWGLSAAFHDINDDGLPDLYVCNDFWTPDRFWINQGDAFRLLSPESLGKTSASSMGVCFSDYDRDGDVDLFVVDMLSRDLAMRKRQAPAQDLSDRLVNQGKYADQVMRNTLLNNRGDGSFAELANMAGLTASDWSWSPVFLDVDLD
;
A
#
# COMPACT_ATOMS: atom_id res chain seq x y z
N MET A 1 -35.82 -13.50 19.45
CA MET A 1 -36.80 -13.66 20.55
C MET A 1 -36.10 -13.37 21.86
N ILE A 2 -36.46 -12.26 22.50
CA ILE A 2 -36.69 -12.07 23.95
C ILE A 2 -37.28 -10.65 24.04
N PHE A 3 -38.45 -10.55 24.64
CA PHE A 3 -39.25 -9.34 24.85
C PHE A 3 -39.21 -8.92 26.33
N SER A 4 -39.67 -7.68 26.56
CA SER A 4 -40.14 -7.06 27.82
C SER A 4 -39.10 -6.35 28.70
N CYS A 5 -39.39 -5.20 29.33
CA CYS A 5 -40.71 -4.67 29.73
C CYS A 5 -40.79 -3.13 29.81
N CYS A 6 -42.04 -2.66 29.78
CA CYS A 6 -42.58 -1.31 29.77
C CYS A 6 -42.17 -0.34 30.89
N ASN A 7 -42.33 0.97 30.62
CA ASN A 7 -43.16 1.83 31.48
C ASN A 7 -43.84 2.95 30.64
N PRO A 8 -45.14 3.23 30.79
CA PRO A 8 -45.85 4.26 30.03
C PRO A 8 -46.05 5.53 30.86
N TYR A 9 -45.84 6.70 30.25
CA TYR A 9 -46.52 7.92 30.67
C TYR A 9 -47.04 8.65 29.43
N ARG A 10 -48.37 8.72 29.34
CA ARG A 10 -49.10 9.62 28.43
C ARG A 10 -49.40 10.93 29.16
N LEU A 11 -48.99 12.03 28.55
CA LEU A 11 -49.59 13.38 28.57
C LEU A 11 -48.85 14.10 27.44
N GLY A 12 -49.42 14.50 26.31
CA GLY A 12 -50.73 15.10 26.08
C GLY A 12 -50.47 16.52 25.56
N GLY A 13 -50.60 16.75 24.25
CA GLY A 13 -50.59 18.09 23.67
C GLY A 13 -49.79 18.26 22.36
N PHE A 14 -50.52 18.26 21.24
CA PHE A 14 -50.31 18.92 19.94
C PHE A 14 -49.10 19.90 19.84
N VAL A 15 -48.29 19.95 18.78
CA VAL A 15 -48.62 20.09 17.35
C VAL A 15 -47.48 19.47 16.51
N GLY A 16 -47.78 18.47 15.68
CA GLY A 16 -46.86 17.93 14.68
C GLY A 16 -47.36 18.25 13.28
N LEU A 17 -46.67 19.16 12.61
CA LEU A 17 -46.86 19.50 11.20
C LEU A 17 -46.66 18.24 10.36
N VAL A 18 -47.73 17.71 9.76
CA VAL A 18 -47.66 16.56 8.83
C VAL A 18 -47.09 17.08 7.51
N LEU A 19 -45.77 16.98 7.35
CA LEU A 19 -45.15 17.06 6.03
C LEU A 19 -45.44 15.74 5.31
N CYS A 20 -46.48 15.73 4.47
CA CYS A 20 -46.67 14.68 3.48
C CYS A 20 -45.52 14.76 2.47
N VAL A 21 -44.46 14.00 2.70
CA VAL A 21 -43.48 13.68 1.66
C VAL A 21 -44.17 12.71 0.71
N PHE A 22 -44.61 13.23 -0.44
CA PHE A 22 -44.93 12.39 -1.58
C PHE A 22 -43.66 11.62 -1.97
N CYS A 23 -43.58 10.34 -1.59
CA CYS A 23 -42.68 9.40 -2.24
C CYS A 23 -43.14 9.24 -3.69
N LEU A 24 -42.60 10.08 -4.57
CA LEU A 24 -42.54 9.80 -5.99
C LEU A 24 -41.73 8.50 -6.15
N VAL A 25 -42.44 7.40 -6.39
CA VAL A 25 -41.87 6.13 -6.81
C VAL A 25 -41.24 6.38 -8.18
N PHE A 26 -39.94 6.67 -8.20
CA PHE A 26 -39.16 6.54 -9.41
C PHE A 26 -39.12 5.05 -9.74
N LYS A 27 -39.82 4.64 -10.81
CA LYS A 27 -39.53 3.39 -11.48
C LYS A 27 -38.11 3.50 -12.05
N THR A 28 -37.14 2.95 -11.34
CA THR A 28 -35.83 2.62 -11.91
C THR A 28 -36.02 1.44 -12.86
N SER A 29 -36.51 1.71 -14.06
CA SER A 29 -36.43 0.75 -15.16
C SER A 29 -34.96 0.63 -15.56
N GLY A 30 -34.29 -0.40 -15.06
CA GLY A 30 -32.92 -0.73 -15.47
C GLY A 30 -32.10 -1.59 -14.51
N ALA A 31 -32.45 -1.70 -13.22
CA ALA A 31 -31.69 -2.51 -12.27
C ALA A 31 -32.54 -3.67 -11.74
N SER A 32 -32.19 -4.91 -12.11
CA SER A 32 -32.65 -6.10 -11.39
C SER A 32 -31.70 -6.38 -10.24
N PHE A 33 -32.21 -6.38 -9.02
CA PHE A 33 -31.49 -6.92 -7.87
C PHE A 33 -32.00 -8.34 -7.63
N THR A 34 -31.10 -9.31 -7.65
CA THR A 34 -31.39 -10.64 -7.12
C THR A 34 -30.97 -10.61 -5.66
N PRO A 35 -31.88 -10.87 -4.70
CA PRO A 35 -31.47 -11.06 -3.32
C PRO A 35 -30.46 -12.21 -3.27
N LEU A 36 -29.21 -11.92 -2.91
CA LEU A 36 -28.22 -12.95 -2.68
C LEU A 36 -28.71 -13.77 -1.48
N SER A 37 -29.07 -15.03 -1.72
CA SER A 37 -29.45 -15.94 -0.65
C SER A 37 -28.19 -16.38 0.06
N ILE A 38 -27.67 -15.53 0.96
CA ILE A 38 -26.50 -15.83 1.78
C ILE A 38 -26.88 -17.03 2.65
N GLN A 39 -26.37 -18.21 2.31
CA GLN A 39 -26.42 -19.34 3.23
C GLN A 39 -25.59 -18.92 4.44
N HIS A 40 -26.25 -18.66 5.57
CA HIS A 40 -25.59 -18.64 6.86
C HIS A 40 -25.09 -20.05 7.16
N ARG A 41 -24.00 -20.47 6.49
CA ARG A 41 -23.20 -21.60 6.98
C ARG A 41 -22.73 -21.20 8.37
N GLN A 42 -22.92 -22.10 9.34
CA GLN A 42 -22.25 -21.93 10.62
C GLN A 42 -20.77 -21.73 10.31
N THR A 43 -20.20 -20.61 10.76
CA THR A 43 -18.79 -20.26 10.59
C THR A 43 -17.96 -21.31 11.32
N SER A 44 -17.74 -22.47 10.72
CA SER A 44 -16.63 -23.34 11.08
C SER A 44 -15.39 -22.51 10.78
N GLY A 45 -14.61 -22.19 11.82
CA GLY A 45 -13.42 -21.36 11.67
C GLY A 45 -12.53 -21.91 10.57
N THR A 46 -12.50 -21.23 9.42
CA THR A 46 -11.70 -21.60 8.26
C THR A 46 -10.21 -21.36 8.53
N PHE A 47 -9.88 -20.52 9.51
CA PHE A 47 -8.53 -20.27 9.97
C PHE A 47 -8.29 -20.85 11.37
N HIS A 48 -7.19 -21.61 11.51
CA HIS A 48 -6.70 -22.11 12.79
C HIS A 48 -5.36 -21.48 13.13
N ARG A 49 -5.28 -20.84 14.30
CA ARG A 49 -4.02 -20.29 14.81
C ARG A 49 -3.05 -21.43 15.13
N MET A 50 -1.90 -21.43 14.47
CA MET A 50 -0.82 -22.38 14.73
C MET A 50 0.12 -21.82 15.81
N PRO A 51 0.42 -22.59 16.88
CA PRO A 51 1.28 -22.08 17.95
C PRO A 51 2.76 -22.06 17.53
N PRO A 52 3.55 -21.07 17.98
CA PRO A 52 5.00 -20.97 17.67
C PRO A 52 5.81 -22.22 18.03
N ASP A 53 5.43 -22.94 19.10
CA ASP A 53 6.13 -24.18 19.49
C ASP A 53 5.83 -25.35 18.54
N LYS A 54 4.73 -25.28 17.78
CA LYS A 54 4.44 -26.24 16.71
C LYS A 54 5.14 -25.84 15.42
N THR A 55 5.17 -24.55 15.10
CA THR A 55 5.71 -24.10 13.82
C THR A 55 7.21 -23.85 13.83
N GLY A 56 7.83 -23.63 14.99
CA GLY A 56 9.23 -23.21 15.08
C GLY A 56 9.45 -21.72 14.77
N VAL A 57 8.46 -21.00 14.24
CA VAL A 57 8.54 -19.56 13.96
C VAL A 57 8.34 -18.78 15.26
N LYS A 58 9.44 -18.28 15.84
CA LYS A 58 9.47 -17.59 17.15
C LYS A 58 9.88 -16.12 17.07
N PHE A 59 10.03 -15.60 15.86
CA PHE A 59 10.46 -14.24 15.60
C PHE A 59 9.49 -13.19 16.17
N VAL A 60 10.06 -12.11 16.70
CA VAL A 60 9.31 -10.93 17.15
C VAL A 60 10.12 -9.69 16.77
N SER A 61 9.53 -8.80 15.96
CA SER A 61 10.05 -7.44 15.75
C SER A 61 9.41 -6.52 16.77
N GLN A 62 10.20 -5.95 17.67
CA GLN A 62 9.77 -4.95 18.64
C GLN A 62 10.50 -3.65 18.39
N VAL A 63 9.74 -2.56 18.25
CA VAL A 63 10.29 -1.22 18.14
C VAL A 63 10.31 -0.60 19.53
N ASP A 64 11.41 0.04 19.90
CA ASP A 64 11.49 0.78 21.17
C ASP A 64 10.59 2.03 21.12
N GLU A 65 9.68 2.17 22.07
CA GLU A 65 8.71 3.27 22.09
C GLU A 65 9.38 4.65 22.22
N TRP A 66 10.51 4.75 22.93
CA TRP A 66 11.24 6.01 23.08
C TRP A 66 11.95 6.40 21.78
N GLU A 67 12.62 5.45 21.13
CA GLU A 67 13.20 5.68 19.80
C GLU A 67 12.13 6.07 18.78
N ALA A 68 11.02 5.34 18.75
CA ALA A 68 9.91 5.62 17.84
C ALA A 68 9.20 6.96 18.13
N SER A 69 9.22 7.43 19.39
CA SER A 69 8.74 8.77 19.74
C SER A 69 9.63 9.91 19.19
N GLN A 70 10.90 9.62 18.90
CA GLN A 70 11.86 10.56 18.31
C GLN A 70 11.93 10.45 16.78
N ASN A 71 11.51 9.31 16.22
CA ASN A 71 11.39 9.11 14.78
C ASN A 71 10.21 8.19 14.48
N ARG A 72 9.04 8.76 14.18
CA ARG A 72 7.79 7.99 13.99
C ARG A 72 7.83 7.08 12.78
N VAL A 73 8.77 7.32 11.87
CA VAL A 73 9.03 6.50 10.69
C VAL A 73 9.39 5.05 11.06
N LEU A 74 9.82 4.80 12.30
CA LEU A 74 10.05 3.45 12.82
C LEU A 74 8.77 2.63 12.96
N TYR A 75 7.58 3.24 12.95
CA TYR A 75 6.31 2.50 12.90
C TYR A 75 5.94 1.99 11.50
N ASN A 76 6.73 2.33 10.47
CA ASN A 76 6.47 1.90 9.09
C ASN A 76 7.30 0.65 8.76
N GLY A 77 6.66 -0.51 8.91
CA GLY A 77 7.22 -1.84 8.72
C GLY A 77 6.68 -2.83 9.77
N ALA A 78 7.20 -4.05 9.89
CA ALA A 78 8.20 -4.69 9.02
C ALA A 78 7.52 -5.67 8.06
N GLY A 79 8.07 -5.81 6.86
CA GLY A 79 7.55 -6.65 5.80
C GLY A 79 7.93 -8.12 5.92
N VAL A 80 7.33 -8.93 5.05
CA VAL A 80 7.53 -10.37 4.96
C VAL A 80 7.75 -10.72 3.50
N ALA A 81 8.72 -11.58 3.22
CA ALA A 81 8.87 -12.23 1.92
C ALA A 81 8.64 -13.74 2.08
N VAL A 82 7.95 -14.34 1.12
CA VAL A 82 7.67 -15.79 1.08
C VAL A 82 8.12 -16.32 -0.27
N GLY A 83 8.89 -17.40 -0.27
CA GLY A 83 9.43 -18.00 -1.49
C GLY A 83 10.32 -19.21 -1.17
N ASP A 84 10.42 -20.14 -2.10
CA ASP A 84 11.29 -21.34 -1.99
C ASP A 84 12.73 -20.94 -2.34
N PHE A 85 13.52 -20.55 -1.32
CA PHE A 85 14.86 -20.02 -1.56
C PHE A 85 15.90 -21.11 -1.75
N ASP A 86 15.63 -22.34 -1.30
CA ASP A 86 16.56 -23.46 -1.39
C ASP A 86 16.16 -24.54 -2.42
N ARG A 87 15.03 -24.34 -3.11
CA ARG A 87 14.47 -25.17 -4.18
C ARG A 87 14.06 -26.56 -3.72
N ASP A 88 13.61 -26.68 -2.47
CA ASP A 88 13.13 -27.95 -1.92
C ASP A 88 11.64 -28.22 -2.21
N GLY A 89 10.96 -27.26 -2.84
CA GLY A 89 9.55 -27.31 -3.22
C GLY A 89 8.61 -26.74 -2.17
N TRP A 90 9.12 -26.21 -1.05
CA TRP A 90 8.32 -25.59 0.00
C TRP A 90 8.60 -24.10 0.11
N PRO A 91 7.57 -23.26 0.30
CA PRO A 91 7.78 -21.84 0.50
C PRO A 91 8.38 -21.57 1.89
N ASP A 92 9.48 -20.83 1.91
CA ASP A 92 10.16 -20.35 3.12
C ASP A 92 9.72 -18.93 3.49
N ILE A 93 10.12 -18.45 4.65
CA ILE A 93 9.68 -17.15 5.18
C ILE A 93 10.89 -16.31 5.59
N PHE A 94 11.02 -15.13 4.98
CA PHE A 94 11.92 -14.08 5.46
C PHE A 94 11.12 -12.97 6.15
N LEU A 95 11.50 -12.63 7.38
CA LEU A 95 10.85 -11.64 8.23
C LEU A 95 11.80 -10.46 8.44
N CYS A 96 11.39 -9.28 7.99
CA CYS A 96 12.09 -8.04 8.29
C CYS A 96 11.95 -7.68 9.78
N ALA A 97 12.95 -6.96 10.29
CA ALA A 97 12.92 -6.36 11.61
C ALA A 97 13.16 -4.86 11.47
N ILE A 98 12.23 -4.02 11.97
CA ILE A 98 12.50 -2.58 12.05
C ILE A 98 13.65 -2.34 13.00
N ASP A 99 13.60 -2.93 14.19
CA ASP A 99 14.70 -2.92 15.14
C ASP A 99 15.17 -4.37 15.36
N GLY A 100 16.48 -4.57 15.27
CA GLY A 100 17.12 -5.89 15.39
C GLY A 100 17.46 -6.53 14.03
N ASP A 101 17.83 -7.81 14.09
CA ASP A 101 18.21 -8.59 12.91
C ASP A 101 16.97 -9.29 12.32
N PRO A 102 16.89 -9.41 10.98
CA PRO A 102 15.82 -10.16 10.33
C PRO A 102 15.99 -11.67 10.53
N ALA A 103 14.99 -12.45 10.16
CA ALA A 103 15.05 -13.91 10.27
C ALA A 103 14.60 -14.59 8.97
N LEU A 104 15.34 -15.61 8.54
CA LEU A 104 14.96 -16.54 7.48
C LEU A 104 14.60 -17.88 8.10
N TYR A 105 13.40 -18.38 7.80
CA TYR A 105 12.88 -19.65 8.25
C TYR A 105 12.69 -20.60 7.08
N ARG A 106 13.45 -21.68 7.04
CA ARG A 106 13.26 -22.76 6.07
C ARG A 106 12.09 -23.64 6.47
N ASN A 107 11.19 -23.91 5.54
CA ASN A 107 10.05 -24.79 5.70
C ASN A 107 10.47 -26.25 5.52
N ASN A 108 10.32 -27.08 6.55
CA ASN A 108 10.62 -28.52 6.48
C ASN A 108 9.37 -29.36 6.17
N GLY A 109 8.27 -28.73 5.76
CA GLY A 109 6.96 -29.33 5.57
C GLY A 109 6.16 -29.45 6.88
N ASN A 110 4.90 -29.90 6.78
CA ASN A 110 4.00 -30.13 7.92
C ASN A 110 3.83 -28.93 8.89
N TRP A 111 4.01 -27.71 8.39
CA TRP A 111 4.04 -26.47 9.17
C TRP A 111 5.20 -26.35 10.15
N GLU A 112 6.29 -27.10 9.97
CA GLU A 112 7.51 -27.03 10.80
C GLU A 112 8.61 -26.23 10.10
N PHE A 113 9.09 -25.18 10.74
CA PHE A 113 10.10 -24.26 10.21
C PHE A 113 11.36 -24.26 11.08
N ALA A 114 12.52 -24.18 10.42
CA ALA A 114 13.82 -24.06 11.07
C ALA A 114 14.48 -22.72 10.73
N ASP A 115 15.09 -22.07 11.72
CA ASP A 115 15.89 -20.87 11.49
C ASP A 115 17.10 -21.21 10.60
N ALA A 116 17.15 -20.61 9.42
CA ALA A 116 18.20 -20.75 8.42
C ALA A 116 19.02 -19.45 8.27
N THR A 117 18.77 -18.42 9.08
CA THR A 117 19.28 -17.06 8.90
C THR A 117 20.81 -17.02 8.82
N SER A 118 21.48 -17.66 9.77
CA SER A 118 22.95 -17.67 9.82
C SER A 118 23.57 -18.56 8.74
N SER A 119 22.99 -19.73 8.48
CA SER A 119 23.48 -20.65 7.44
C SER A 119 23.31 -20.10 6.04
N ALA A 120 22.28 -19.29 5.81
CA ALA A 120 22.02 -18.62 4.54
C ALA A 120 22.83 -17.32 4.36
N GLY A 121 23.70 -16.96 5.32
CA GLY A 121 24.53 -15.74 5.21
C GLY A 121 23.83 -14.44 5.60
N LEU A 122 22.63 -14.50 6.18
CA LEU A 122 21.81 -13.33 6.55
C LEU A 122 21.87 -12.98 8.05
N GLY A 123 22.75 -13.63 8.81
CA GLY A 123 22.74 -13.57 10.28
C GLY A 123 22.96 -12.19 10.91
N LYS A 124 23.50 -11.22 10.16
CA LYS A 124 23.63 -9.81 10.58
C LYS A 124 23.58 -8.90 9.37
N LEU A 125 22.37 -8.46 9.03
CA LEU A 125 22.23 -7.46 7.97
C LEU A 125 22.53 -6.05 8.51
N GLY A 126 22.28 -5.79 9.81
CA GLY A 126 22.30 -4.43 10.33
C GLY A 126 21.24 -3.55 9.65
N HIS A 127 21.16 -2.28 10.05
CA HIS A 127 20.13 -1.36 9.57
C HIS A 127 18.71 -1.75 9.98
N ARG A 128 17.76 -0.86 9.70
CA ARG A 128 16.34 -1.06 10.03
C ARG A 128 15.58 -1.47 8.77
N HIS A 129 14.90 -2.61 8.78
CA HIS A 129 14.32 -3.23 7.59
C HIS A 129 12.82 -2.95 7.49
N ARG A 130 12.33 -2.54 6.31
CA ARG A 130 10.92 -2.22 6.08
C ARG A 130 10.18 -3.23 5.23
N GLY A 131 10.75 -3.61 4.09
CA GLY A 131 10.11 -4.50 3.13
C GLY A 131 11.13 -5.47 2.55
N ALA A 132 10.66 -6.63 2.09
CA ALA A 132 11.49 -7.60 1.42
C ALA A 132 10.69 -8.31 0.33
N VAL A 133 11.39 -8.85 -0.66
CA VAL A 133 10.80 -9.66 -1.73
C VAL A 133 11.82 -10.69 -2.22
N PHE A 134 11.32 -11.90 -2.47
CA PHE A 134 12.06 -12.95 -3.16
C PHE A 134 11.70 -12.92 -4.65
N ALA A 135 12.71 -12.96 -5.52
CA ALA A 135 12.53 -13.01 -6.98
C ALA A 135 13.80 -13.54 -7.63
N ASP A 136 13.69 -14.27 -8.75
CA ASP A 136 14.85 -14.56 -9.59
C ASP A 136 15.20 -13.31 -10.40
N LEU A 137 16.28 -12.63 -10.05
CA LEU A 137 16.66 -11.35 -10.66
C LEU A 137 17.79 -11.49 -11.67
N ASN A 138 18.46 -12.63 -11.69
CA ASN A 138 19.63 -12.89 -12.52
C ASN A 138 19.43 -14.05 -13.53
N GLY A 139 18.24 -14.66 -13.55
CA GLY A 139 17.82 -15.71 -14.46
C GLY A 139 18.47 -17.06 -14.20
N ASP A 140 18.88 -17.36 -12.96
CA ASP A 140 19.54 -18.62 -12.60
C ASP A 140 18.61 -19.66 -11.94
N ASP A 141 17.30 -19.39 -11.91
CA ASP A 141 16.25 -20.15 -11.26
C ASP A 141 16.40 -20.29 -9.73
N TRP A 142 17.18 -19.43 -9.07
CA TRP A 142 17.20 -19.29 -7.62
C TRP A 142 16.60 -17.95 -7.22
N LEU A 143 15.76 -17.95 -6.19
CA LEU A 143 15.18 -16.71 -5.68
C LEU A 143 16.25 -15.90 -4.95
N ASP A 144 16.57 -14.73 -5.49
CA ASP A 144 17.36 -13.68 -4.86
C ASP A 144 16.51 -12.90 -3.86
N LEU A 145 17.15 -12.15 -2.96
CA LEU A 145 16.48 -11.39 -1.91
C LEU A 145 16.76 -9.89 -2.06
N LEU A 146 15.70 -9.10 -2.21
CA LEU A 146 15.74 -7.65 -2.07
C LEU A 146 15.22 -7.25 -0.68
N VAL A 147 15.91 -6.32 -0.03
CA VAL A 147 15.53 -5.79 1.28
C VAL A 147 15.58 -4.26 1.28
N ALA A 148 14.45 -3.63 1.57
CA ALA A 148 14.34 -2.19 1.79
C ALA A 148 14.71 -1.85 3.23
N THR A 149 15.56 -0.83 3.40
CA THR A 149 16.00 -0.35 4.71
C THR A 149 15.72 1.14 4.89
N VAL A 150 15.49 1.57 6.14
CA VAL A 150 15.24 2.97 6.49
C VAL A 150 16.43 3.85 6.11
N ASP A 151 17.66 3.37 6.36
CA ASP A 151 18.88 4.18 6.39
C ASP A 151 19.96 3.77 5.38
N ALA A 152 19.88 2.57 4.78
CA ALA A 152 20.85 2.10 3.79
C ALA A 152 20.28 1.92 2.38
N GLY A 153 19.02 2.29 2.15
CA GLY A 153 18.39 2.13 0.84
C GLY A 153 17.92 0.70 0.58
N ILE A 154 17.92 0.31 -0.69
CA ILE A 154 17.62 -1.06 -1.12
C ILE A 154 18.90 -1.87 -1.12
N ARG A 155 18.82 -3.08 -0.60
CA ARG A 155 19.92 -4.04 -0.60
C ARG A 155 19.53 -5.26 -1.39
N LEU A 156 20.40 -5.69 -2.30
CA LEU A 156 20.22 -6.89 -3.10
C LEU A 156 21.21 -7.95 -2.64
N PHE A 157 20.68 -9.15 -2.39
CA PHE A 157 21.43 -10.33 -2.05
C PHE A 157 21.18 -11.41 -3.10
N ILE A 158 22.21 -11.77 -3.85
CA ILE A 158 22.15 -12.84 -4.85
C ILE A 158 22.28 -14.19 -4.14
N ASN A 159 21.39 -15.11 -4.50
CA ASN A 159 21.32 -16.45 -3.92
C ASN A 159 22.25 -17.42 -4.65
N GLN A 160 23.32 -17.83 -3.97
CA GLN A 160 24.27 -18.81 -4.47
C GLN A 160 23.93 -20.21 -3.94
N ARG A 161 22.75 -20.72 -4.33
CA ARG A 161 22.25 -22.06 -3.99
C ARG A 161 22.00 -22.26 -2.50
N GLY A 162 21.19 -21.39 -1.91
CA GLY A 162 20.79 -21.37 -0.50
C GLY A 162 21.65 -20.46 0.39
N VAL A 163 22.66 -19.78 -0.18
CA VAL A 163 23.53 -18.84 0.55
C VAL A 163 23.54 -17.49 -0.15
N PHE A 164 23.16 -16.44 0.57
CA PHE A 164 23.03 -15.10 0.05
C PHE A 164 24.33 -14.31 0.14
N SER A 165 24.65 -13.57 -0.93
CA SER A 165 25.75 -12.61 -0.98
C SER A 165 25.26 -11.25 -1.44
N GLU A 166 25.59 -10.19 -0.71
CA GLU A 166 25.17 -8.84 -1.07
C GLU A 166 25.90 -8.32 -2.33
N THR A 167 25.14 -7.79 -3.29
CA THR A 167 25.64 -7.23 -4.56
C THR A 167 25.13 -5.82 -4.84
N THR A 168 24.40 -5.19 -3.91
CA THR A 168 23.73 -3.87 -4.02
C THR A 168 24.45 -2.83 -4.89
N ARG A 169 25.74 -2.58 -4.63
CA ARG A 169 26.52 -1.57 -5.38
C ARG A 169 26.83 -2.01 -6.80
N ALA A 170 27.20 -3.27 -7.00
CA ALA A 170 27.51 -3.82 -8.32
C ALA A 170 26.26 -3.85 -9.22
N SER A 171 25.09 -4.06 -8.60
CA SER A 171 23.79 -4.13 -9.26
C SER A 171 23.17 -2.78 -9.61
N GLY A 172 23.82 -1.64 -9.32
CA GLY A 172 23.29 -0.32 -9.67
C GLY A 172 22.19 0.22 -8.75
N LEU A 173 21.87 -0.48 -7.65
CA LEU A 173 20.81 -0.10 -6.70
C LEU A 173 21.30 0.80 -5.56
N ALA A 174 22.62 1.05 -5.46
CA ALA A 174 23.16 1.95 -4.45
C ALA A 174 22.68 3.40 -4.65
N GLY A 175 22.43 4.11 -3.56
CA GLY A 175 22.01 5.52 -3.58
C GLY A 175 20.50 5.75 -3.69
N VAL A 176 19.69 4.69 -3.58
CA VAL A 176 18.27 4.81 -3.23
C VAL A 176 18.17 5.15 -1.76
N HIS A 177 17.28 6.08 -1.39
CA HIS A 177 17.08 6.49 -0.02
C HIS A 177 15.64 6.23 0.41
N ALA A 178 15.48 5.83 1.68
CA ALA A 178 14.19 5.62 2.35
C ALA A 178 13.13 4.76 1.62
N PRO A 179 13.48 3.64 0.96
CA PRO A 179 12.49 2.74 0.38
C PRO A 179 11.53 2.21 1.45
N MET A 180 10.26 2.09 1.08
CA MET A 180 9.21 1.55 1.94
C MET A 180 8.91 0.10 1.54
N THR A 181 8.41 -0.09 0.33
CA THR A 181 8.18 -1.41 -0.28
C THR A 181 8.70 -1.43 -1.70
N MET A 182 8.62 -2.61 -2.31
CA MET A 182 9.08 -2.90 -3.65
C MET A 182 8.02 -3.75 -4.36
N ALA A 183 7.86 -3.54 -5.65
CA ALA A 183 7.05 -4.36 -6.53
C ALA A 183 7.87 -4.71 -7.78
N LEU A 184 7.65 -5.91 -8.33
CA LEU A 184 8.35 -6.37 -9.53
C LEU A 184 7.38 -6.79 -10.62
N ALA A 185 7.72 -6.48 -11.86
CA ALA A 185 7.05 -6.93 -13.07
C ALA A 185 7.97 -6.72 -14.28
N ASP A 186 7.73 -7.41 -15.38
CA ASP A 186 8.39 -7.12 -16.67
C ASP A 186 7.66 -5.95 -17.34
N VAL A 187 8.12 -4.71 -17.12
CA VAL A 187 7.36 -3.53 -17.53
C VAL A 187 7.63 -3.11 -18.97
N ASP A 188 8.74 -3.57 -19.56
CA ASP A 188 9.11 -3.28 -20.95
C ASP A 188 9.03 -4.51 -21.89
N GLY A 189 8.54 -5.64 -21.39
CA GLY A 189 8.27 -6.85 -22.17
C GLY A 189 9.51 -7.61 -22.61
N ASN A 190 10.65 -7.40 -21.93
CA ASN A 190 11.93 -8.01 -22.28
C ASN A 190 12.15 -9.41 -21.65
N GLY A 191 11.20 -9.87 -20.84
CA GLY A 191 11.22 -11.16 -20.14
C GLY A 191 11.99 -11.15 -18.82
N THR A 192 12.35 -9.99 -18.28
CA THR A 192 13.09 -9.85 -17.02
C THR A 192 12.31 -9.00 -16.03
N LEU A 193 12.46 -9.29 -14.74
CA LEU A 193 11.74 -8.55 -13.70
C LEU A 193 12.42 -7.20 -13.43
N ASP A 194 11.69 -6.13 -13.73
CA ASP A 194 12.00 -4.76 -13.36
C ASP A 194 11.53 -4.47 -11.93
N LEU A 195 12.10 -3.44 -11.32
CA LEU A 195 11.89 -3.11 -9.92
C LEU A 195 11.28 -1.72 -9.77
N TYR A 196 10.06 -1.64 -9.23
CA TYR A 196 9.48 -0.40 -8.73
C TYR A 196 9.69 -0.27 -7.22
N VAL A 197 10.07 0.92 -6.79
CA VAL A 197 10.38 1.25 -5.40
C VAL A 197 9.48 2.38 -4.96
N ALA A 198 8.55 2.07 -4.06
CA ALA A 198 7.78 3.07 -3.33
C ALA A 198 8.67 3.66 -2.22
N ASN A 199 8.97 4.95 -2.33
CA ASN A 199 9.83 5.67 -1.40
C ASN A 199 9.01 6.50 -0.42
N ASN A 200 9.55 6.58 0.79
CA ASN A 200 9.01 7.41 1.84
C ASN A 200 10.10 8.40 2.27
N ARG A 201 10.21 8.71 3.56
CA ARG A 201 11.33 9.45 4.15
C ARG A 201 12.05 8.60 5.17
N SER A 202 13.31 8.94 5.44
CA SER A 202 14.07 8.40 6.58
C SER A 202 13.80 9.19 7.87
N SER A 203 13.21 10.38 7.76
CA SER A 203 12.84 11.26 8.87
C SER A 203 11.70 12.22 8.50
N ASP A 204 10.99 12.72 9.51
CA ASP A 204 9.81 13.57 9.36
C ASP A 204 10.03 14.93 10.05
N ILE A 205 9.59 16.04 9.44
CA ILE A 205 9.72 17.36 10.11
C ILE A 205 8.89 17.48 11.38
N ARG A 206 7.86 16.64 11.55
CA ARG A 206 7.03 16.58 12.76
C ARG A 206 7.79 15.99 13.95
N ASP A 207 8.92 15.35 13.69
CA ASP A 207 9.86 14.87 14.70
C ASP A 207 10.98 15.89 14.96
N GLU A 208 11.11 16.93 14.12
CA GLU A 208 12.00 18.06 14.38
C GLU A 208 11.36 19.00 15.42
N GLY A 209 12.06 19.28 16.53
CA GLY A 209 11.52 20.12 17.61
C GLY A 209 11.15 21.56 17.21
N SER A 210 11.72 22.07 16.10
CA SER A 210 11.25 23.29 15.43
C SER A 210 11.86 23.42 14.03
N ILE A 211 11.09 23.99 13.09
CA ILE A 211 11.60 24.43 11.78
C ILE A 211 11.52 25.96 11.66
N THR A 212 12.58 26.57 11.14
CA THR A 212 12.62 28.03 10.94
C THR A 212 12.16 28.39 9.54
N LEU A 213 11.01 29.05 9.42
CA LEU A 213 10.51 29.66 8.19
C LEU A 213 10.60 31.18 8.26
N ARG A 214 10.79 31.84 7.12
CA ARG A 214 10.83 33.32 7.04
C ARG A 214 9.47 33.82 6.58
N ARG A 215 9.02 34.96 7.13
CA ARG A 215 7.86 35.69 6.59
C ARG A 215 8.34 36.89 5.79
N VAL A 216 7.97 36.97 4.52
CA VAL A 216 8.31 38.09 3.62
C VAL A 216 7.01 38.59 3.00
N GLY A 217 6.66 39.86 3.23
CA GLY A 217 5.43 40.45 2.71
C GLY A 217 4.15 39.73 3.16
N GLY A 218 4.11 39.24 4.41
CA GLY A 218 2.95 38.53 4.96
C GLY A 218 2.85 37.04 4.58
N LYS A 219 3.63 36.55 3.61
CA LYS A 219 3.65 35.14 3.20
C LYS A 219 4.80 34.38 3.84
N LEU A 220 4.57 33.10 4.17
CA LEU A 220 5.62 32.19 4.60
C LEU A 220 6.48 31.80 3.40
N VAL A 221 7.80 31.85 3.57
CA VAL A 221 8.81 31.52 2.56
C VAL A 221 9.60 30.32 3.06
N ILE A 222 9.64 29.29 2.22
CA ILE A 222 10.32 28.02 2.49
C ILE A 222 11.82 28.20 2.26
N PRO A 223 12.68 27.89 3.25
CA PRO A 223 14.13 27.92 3.09
C PRO A 223 14.60 27.02 1.94
N ALA A 224 15.68 27.41 1.27
CA ALA A 224 16.24 26.64 0.15
C ALA A 224 16.52 25.17 0.50
N LYS A 225 16.90 24.85 1.74
CA LYS A 225 17.12 23.47 2.22
C LYS A 225 15.85 22.59 2.22
N TYR A 226 14.67 23.20 2.20
CA TYR A 226 13.37 22.53 2.27
C TYR A 226 12.54 22.69 0.99
N ARG A 227 13.12 23.28 -0.08
CA ARG A 227 12.37 23.65 -1.30
C ARG A 227 11.69 22.46 -2.01
N ASN A 228 12.27 21.26 -1.89
CA ASN A 228 11.75 20.00 -2.46
C ASN A 228 11.26 19.05 -1.35
N ARG A 229 10.83 19.62 -0.22
CA ARG A 229 10.41 18.87 0.97
C ARG A 229 9.15 19.48 1.57
N LEU A 230 9.03 20.80 1.58
CA LEU A 230 7.90 21.49 2.20
C LEU A 230 7.03 22.22 1.18
N VAL A 231 5.75 22.32 1.50
CA VAL A 231 4.79 23.22 0.86
C VAL A 231 4.03 24.00 1.93
N VAL A 232 3.56 25.20 1.61
CA VAL A 232 2.65 25.97 2.47
C VAL A 232 1.29 26.05 1.78
N SER A 233 0.26 25.48 2.40
CA SER A 233 -1.12 25.53 1.92
C SER A 233 -2.05 25.93 3.05
N GLY A 234 -2.94 26.90 2.80
CA GLY A 234 -3.87 27.40 3.84
C GLY A 234 -3.19 28.00 5.09
N GLY A 235 -1.89 28.36 5.01
CA GLY A 235 -1.10 28.81 6.16
C GLY A 235 -0.48 27.68 6.99
N ILE A 236 -0.71 26.42 6.61
CA ILE A 236 -0.17 25.21 7.23
C ILE A 236 1.04 24.74 6.41
N VAL A 237 2.10 24.34 7.11
CA VAL A 237 3.30 23.78 6.51
C VAL A 237 3.12 22.28 6.40
N LYS A 238 3.31 21.74 5.21
CA LYS A 238 3.24 20.31 4.94
C LYS A 238 4.52 19.82 4.34
N GLU A 239 4.73 18.52 4.48
CA GLU A 239 5.88 17.82 3.96
C GLU A 239 5.48 16.85 2.85
N TYR A 240 6.31 16.78 1.81
CA TYR A 240 6.28 15.81 0.74
C TYR A 240 7.27 14.67 1.03
N GLY A 241 6.94 13.46 0.56
CA GLY A 241 7.86 12.33 0.61
C GLY A 241 9.01 12.44 -0.40
N GLU A 242 9.58 11.31 -0.78
CA GLU A 242 10.64 11.24 -1.80
C GLU A 242 10.10 10.61 -3.07
N ALA A 243 10.71 10.94 -4.21
CA ALA A 243 10.28 10.36 -5.47
C ALA A 243 10.52 8.85 -5.48
N ASP A 244 9.49 8.11 -5.87
CA ASP A 244 9.56 6.70 -6.21
C ASP A 244 10.54 6.46 -7.37
N ILE A 245 10.97 5.22 -7.54
CA ILE A 245 11.97 4.88 -8.56
C ILE A 245 11.58 3.59 -9.28
N LEU A 246 11.51 3.67 -10.60
CA LEU A 246 11.51 2.50 -11.48
C LEU A 246 12.94 2.19 -11.91
N PHE A 247 13.33 0.92 -11.81
CA PHE A 247 14.59 0.38 -12.28
C PHE A 247 14.34 -0.69 -13.33
N LEU A 248 15.01 -0.57 -14.48
CA LEU A 248 15.02 -1.61 -15.50
C LEU A 248 16.14 -2.61 -15.23
N ASN A 249 15.81 -3.90 -15.23
CA ASN A 249 16.77 -4.99 -15.06
C ASN A 249 17.28 -5.47 -16.42
N ASP A 250 18.54 -5.89 -16.50
CA ASP A 250 19.12 -6.49 -17.71
C ASP A 250 19.04 -8.03 -17.72
N GLY A 251 18.34 -8.61 -16.74
CA GLY A 251 18.22 -10.05 -16.52
C GLY A 251 19.42 -10.69 -15.85
N LYS A 252 20.42 -9.90 -15.41
CA LYS A 252 21.61 -10.39 -14.68
C LYS A 252 21.71 -9.76 -13.29
N GLY A 253 20.61 -9.22 -12.79
CA GLY A 253 20.54 -8.47 -11.54
C GLY A 253 21.29 -7.14 -11.61
N ILE A 254 21.40 -6.53 -12.81
CA ILE A 254 21.96 -5.19 -12.99
C ILE A 254 20.84 -4.22 -13.37
N PHE A 255 20.64 -3.21 -12.53
CA PHE A 255 19.52 -2.30 -12.62
C PHE A 255 19.94 -0.93 -13.13
N ARG A 256 19.12 -0.35 -14.02
CA ARG A 256 19.23 1.02 -14.50
C ARG A 256 18.02 1.83 -14.06
N LYS A 257 18.28 2.92 -13.34
CA LYS A 257 17.24 3.88 -12.94
C LYS A 257 16.59 4.54 -14.17
N SER A 258 15.26 4.52 -14.21
CA SER A 258 14.44 5.28 -15.15
C SER A 258 14.28 6.74 -14.71
N SER A 259 14.05 7.65 -15.65
CA SER A 259 13.63 9.02 -15.34
C SER A 259 12.10 9.12 -15.24
N TRP A 260 11.65 10.13 -14.50
CA TRP A 260 10.24 10.55 -14.49
C TRP A 260 9.89 11.49 -15.65
N THR A 261 10.90 12.13 -16.25
CA THR A 261 10.72 13.30 -17.14
C THR A 261 11.25 13.07 -18.56
N ASP A 262 11.64 11.84 -18.89
CA ASP A 262 12.16 11.48 -20.22
C ASP A 262 11.07 11.01 -21.20
N GLY A 263 9.80 11.08 -20.79
CA GLY A 263 8.66 10.62 -21.57
C GLY A 263 8.16 9.23 -21.20
N ARG A 264 8.84 8.49 -20.32
CA ARG A 264 8.31 7.21 -19.82
C ARG A 264 7.10 7.38 -18.90
N PHE A 265 6.94 8.49 -18.22
CA PHE A 265 5.75 8.78 -17.41
C PHE A 265 5.01 9.99 -17.98
N LEU A 266 3.72 9.79 -18.23
CA LEU A 266 2.84 10.75 -18.89
C LEU A 266 1.70 11.16 -17.97
N ASP A 267 1.30 12.43 -18.03
CA ASP A 267 0.10 12.92 -17.38
C ASP A 267 -1.17 12.31 -18.00
N PRO A 268 -2.37 12.53 -17.43
CA PRO A 268 -3.61 11.99 -17.98
C PRO A 268 -3.94 12.47 -19.40
N ARG A 269 -3.27 13.50 -19.94
CA ARG A 269 -3.44 14.00 -21.32
C ARG A 269 -2.44 13.38 -22.28
N GLY A 270 -1.46 12.62 -21.78
CA GLY A 270 -0.41 11.97 -22.57
C GLY A 270 0.86 12.81 -22.71
N GLU A 271 1.02 13.88 -21.92
CA GLU A 271 2.21 14.73 -21.95
C GLU A 271 3.25 14.25 -20.93
N PRO A 272 4.57 14.25 -21.26
CA PRO A 272 5.61 13.90 -20.30
C PRO A 272 5.54 14.74 -19.02
N LEU A 273 5.79 14.12 -17.87
CA LEU A 273 5.89 14.87 -16.62
C LEU A 273 7.07 15.85 -16.65
N GLU A 274 6.85 17.04 -16.09
CA GLU A 274 7.88 18.07 -15.99
C GLU A 274 8.81 17.86 -14.77
N GLU A 275 8.31 17.17 -13.75
CA GLU A 275 9.03 16.91 -12.50
C GLU A 275 8.64 15.53 -11.90
N SER A 276 9.51 15.00 -11.06
CA SER A 276 9.21 13.77 -10.31
C SER A 276 8.13 14.04 -9.26
N PRO A 277 7.12 13.16 -9.17
CA PRO A 277 6.22 13.12 -8.02
C PRO A 277 6.99 13.00 -6.69
N LEU A 278 6.53 13.71 -5.66
CA LEU A 278 7.13 13.64 -4.32
C LEU A 278 6.09 13.13 -3.31
N ASP A 279 5.67 11.89 -3.48
CA ASP A 279 4.58 11.32 -2.69
C ASP A 279 5.08 10.62 -1.43
N TRP A 280 4.18 10.40 -0.46
CA TRP A 280 4.45 9.54 0.69
C TRP A 280 4.19 8.09 0.31
N GLY A 281 5.06 7.54 -0.55
CA GLY A 281 5.01 6.18 -1.03
C GLY A 281 4.98 5.17 0.11
N LEU A 282 4.02 4.26 0.02
CA LEU A 282 3.86 3.15 0.94
C LEU A 282 3.94 1.85 0.15
N SER A 283 2.83 1.34 -0.36
CA SER A 283 2.80 0.10 -1.12
C SER A 283 2.68 0.36 -2.62
N ALA A 284 3.20 -0.54 -3.43
CA ALA A 284 2.93 -0.59 -4.86
C ALA A 284 2.66 -2.04 -5.26
N ALA A 285 1.85 -2.23 -6.29
CA ALA A 285 1.62 -3.52 -6.89
C ALA A 285 1.33 -3.38 -8.39
N PHE A 286 1.77 -4.38 -9.14
CA PHE A 286 1.53 -4.49 -10.56
C PHE A 286 0.37 -5.44 -10.85
N HIS A 287 -0.45 -5.11 -11.82
CA HIS A 287 -1.46 -5.98 -12.40
C HIS A 287 -1.84 -5.50 -13.79
N ASP A 288 -2.15 -6.40 -14.70
CA ASP A 288 -2.74 -6.04 -16.00
C ASP A 288 -4.24 -5.77 -15.78
N ILE A 289 -4.64 -4.49 -15.70
CA ILE A 289 -6.02 -4.12 -15.36
C ILE A 289 -6.94 -4.08 -16.57
N ASN A 290 -6.37 -4.07 -17.78
CA ASN A 290 -7.08 -3.88 -19.04
C ASN A 290 -6.95 -5.07 -20.00
N ASP A 291 -6.31 -6.16 -19.57
CA ASP A 291 -6.07 -7.42 -20.31
C ASP A 291 -5.31 -7.20 -21.63
N ASP A 292 -4.36 -6.26 -21.65
CA ASP A 292 -3.52 -5.97 -22.83
C ASP A 292 -2.16 -6.68 -22.81
N GLY A 293 -1.87 -7.44 -21.75
CA GLY A 293 -0.64 -8.18 -21.52
C GLY A 293 0.48 -7.36 -20.89
N LEU A 294 0.26 -6.09 -20.58
CA LEU A 294 1.24 -5.21 -19.96
C LEU A 294 0.89 -4.97 -18.49
N PRO A 295 1.87 -5.02 -17.57
CA PRO A 295 1.60 -4.77 -16.16
C PRO A 295 1.38 -3.28 -15.89
N ASP A 296 0.18 -2.92 -15.44
CA ASP A 296 -0.16 -1.60 -14.91
C ASP A 296 0.27 -1.49 -13.45
N LEU A 297 0.44 -0.26 -12.96
CA LEU A 297 1.00 0.00 -11.63
C LEU A 297 0.07 0.86 -10.77
N TYR A 298 -0.36 0.32 -9.63
CA TYR A 298 -1.03 1.08 -8.59
C TYR A 298 -0.08 1.37 -7.42
N VAL A 299 0.01 2.63 -7.01
CA VAL A 299 0.86 3.10 -5.91
C VAL A 299 -0.01 3.74 -4.84
N CYS A 300 0.09 3.18 -3.63
CA CYS A 300 -0.57 3.61 -2.42
C CYS A 300 0.27 4.70 -1.72
N ASN A 301 -0.35 5.84 -1.43
CA ASN A 301 0.29 6.99 -0.82
C ASN A 301 -0.44 7.46 0.46
N ASP A 302 0.30 8.13 1.35
CA ASP A 302 -0.23 8.65 2.61
C ASP A 302 -0.53 10.17 2.58
N PHE A 303 -1.18 10.61 3.66
CA PHE A 303 -1.48 11.99 3.98
C PHE A 303 -2.30 12.69 2.89
N TRP A 304 -1.66 13.64 2.21
CA TRP A 304 -2.27 14.50 1.22
C TRP A 304 -1.68 14.25 -0.17
N THR A 305 -0.79 13.27 -0.32
CA THR A 305 -0.28 12.90 -1.65
C THR A 305 -1.21 11.83 -2.23
N PRO A 306 -1.64 11.96 -3.50
CA PRO A 306 -2.65 11.08 -4.06
C PRO A 306 -2.07 9.70 -4.39
N ASP A 307 -2.89 8.65 -4.32
CA ASP A 307 -2.58 7.39 -5.00
C ASP A 307 -2.34 7.63 -6.50
N ARG A 308 -1.50 6.79 -7.09
CA ARG A 308 -1.22 6.85 -8.54
C ARG A 308 -1.57 5.53 -9.19
N PHE A 309 -2.40 5.59 -10.22
CA PHE A 309 -2.68 4.43 -11.07
C PHE A 309 -2.14 4.72 -12.46
N TRP A 310 -1.06 4.02 -12.83
CA TRP A 310 -0.35 4.16 -14.08
C TRP A 310 -0.73 3.02 -15.02
N ILE A 311 -1.27 3.35 -16.19
CA ILE A 311 -1.59 2.39 -17.24
C ILE A 311 -0.37 2.25 -18.17
N ASN A 312 0.15 1.05 -18.31
CA ASN A 312 1.28 0.75 -19.16
C ASN A 312 0.83 0.75 -20.63
N GLN A 313 1.62 1.39 -21.49
CA GLN A 313 1.40 1.45 -22.94
C GLN A 313 2.58 0.83 -23.71
N GLY A 314 3.44 0.09 -23.01
CA GLY A 314 4.64 -0.58 -23.51
C GLY A 314 5.88 0.27 -23.26
N ASP A 315 6.01 1.39 -23.99
CA ASP A 315 7.17 2.28 -23.86
C ASP A 315 7.02 3.31 -22.72
N ALA A 316 5.77 3.57 -22.30
CA ALA A 316 5.43 4.60 -21.33
C ALA A 316 4.23 4.20 -20.47
N PHE A 317 4.17 4.79 -19.28
CA PHE A 317 3.07 4.74 -18.33
C PHE A 317 2.27 6.04 -18.40
N ARG A 318 0.95 5.93 -18.58
CA ARG A 318 0.03 7.07 -18.53
C ARG A 318 -0.75 7.08 -17.24
N LEU A 319 -0.77 8.21 -16.54
CA LEU A 319 -1.58 8.35 -15.33
C LEU A 319 -3.07 8.25 -15.67
N LEU A 320 -3.80 7.38 -14.97
CA LEU A 320 -5.25 7.27 -15.08
C LEU A 320 -5.91 8.58 -14.63
N SER A 321 -6.98 8.96 -15.32
CA SER A 321 -7.67 10.22 -15.02
C SER A 321 -8.33 10.18 -13.63
N PRO A 322 -8.31 11.30 -12.89
CA PRO A 322 -9.05 11.43 -11.63
C PRO A 322 -10.54 11.07 -11.75
N GLU A 323 -11.15 11.41 -12.89
CA GLU A 323 -12.55 11.16 -13.19
C GLU A 323 -12.86 9.67 -13.34
N SER A 324 -11.91 8.88 -13.87
CA SER A 324 -12.02 7.42 -13.95
C SER A 324 -12.03 6.76 -12.57
N LEU A 325 -11.24 7.26 -11.62
CA LEU A 325 -11.16 6.70 -10.26
C LEU A 325 -12.32 7.16 -9.37
N GLY A 326 -12.72 8.43 -9.50
CA GLY A 326 -13.70 9.10 -8.65
C GLY A 326 -13.19 9.38 -7.23
N LYS A 327 -12.84 8.35 -6.45
CA LYS A 327 -12.34 8.47 -5.08
C LYS A 327 -11.25 7.45 -4.79
N THR A 328 -10.24 7.87 -4.02
CA THR A 328 -9.18 7.00 -3.52
C THR A 328 -9.13 7.08 -1.99
N SER A 329 -8.49 6.08 -1.38
CA SER A 329 -8.16 6.13 0.03
C SER A 329 -7.16 7.28 0.28
N ALA A 330 -7.24 7.90 1.46
CA ALA A 330 -6.42 9.05 1.82
C ALA A 330 -5.11 8.64 2.50
N SER A 331 -5.13 7.50 3.19
CA SER A 331 -3.97 6.87 3.81
C SER A 331 -3.87 5.45 3.31
N SER A 332 -3.63 5.29 2.01
CA SER A 332 -3.58 4.00 1.35
C SER A 332 -2.33 3.23 1.77
N MET A 333 -2.51 2.08 2.39
CA MET A 333 -1.40 1.30 2.96
C MET A 333 -1.04 0.08 2.12
N GLY A 334 -2.00 -0.45 1.37
CA GLY A 334 -1.83 -1.63 0.51
C GLY A 334 -3.02 -1.84 -0.41
N VAL A 335 -2.77 -2.56 -1.51
CA VAL A 335 -3.77 -2.86 -2.56
C VAL A 335 -3.73 -4.34 -2.91
N CYS A 336 -4.88 -4.90 -3.27
CA CYS A 336 -5.02 -6.24 -3.83
C CYS A 336 -5.96 -6.20 -5.02
N PHE A 337 -5.65 -6.99 -6.04
CA PHE A 337 -6.39 -7.12 -7.28
C PHE A 337 -7.15 -8.44 -7.30
N SER A 338 -8.41 -8.40 -7.73
CA SER A 338 -9.23 -9.60 -7.94
C SER A 338 -10.45 -9.25 -8.76
N ASP A 339 -10.84 -10.11 -9.69
CA ASP A 339 -12.21 -10.14 -10.24
C ASP A 339 -13.13 -10.81 -9.20
N TYR A 340 -13.63 -10.02 -8.25
CA TYR A 340 -14.35 -10.59 -7.09
C TYR A 340 -15.82 -10.87 -7.38
N ASP A 341 -16.41 -10.23 -8.40
CA ASP A 341 -17.79 -10.41 -8.81
C ASP A 341 -17.95 -11.31 -10.06
N ARG A 342 -16.83 -11.77 -10.63
CA ARG A 342 -16.72 -12.71 -11.74
C ARG A 342 -17.29 -12.14 -13.04
N ASP A 343 -17.16 -10.83 -13.26
CA ASP A 343 -17.62 -10.17 -14.49
C ASP A 343 -16.55 -10.13 -15.60
N GLY A 344 -15.32 -10.52 -15.28
CA GLY A 344 -14.18 -10.58 -16.18
C GLY A 344 -13.30 -9.34 -16.16
N ASP A 345 -13.69 -8.28 -15.45
CA ASP A 345 -12.89 -7.09 -15.23
C ASP A 345 -12.23 -7.16 -13.84
N VAL A 346 -10.93 -6.91 -13.75
CA VAL A 346 -10.24 -6.98 -12.45
C VAL A 346 -10.53 -5.73 -11.60
N ASP A 347 -10.91 -5.94 -10.35
CA ASP A 347 -11.17 -4.89 -9.36
C ASP A 347 -9.99 -4.68 -8.39
N LEU A 348 -10.08 -3.60 -7.60
CA LEU A 348 -9.07 -3.26 -6.60
C LEU A 348 -9.70 -3.06 -5.22
N PHE A 349 -9.08 -3.63 -4.19
CA PHE A 349 -9.35 -3.27 -2.80
C PHE A 349 -8.12 -2.63 -2.16
N VAL A 350 -8.30 -1.41 -1.70
CA VAL A 350 -7.25 -0.59 -1.06
C VAL A 350 -7.61 -0.38 0.40
N VAL A 351 -6.67 -0.71 1.29
CA VAL A 351 -6.85 -0.58 2.75
C VAL A 351 -6.27 0.73 3.28
N ASP A 352 -6.95 1.28 4.27
CA ASP A 352 -6.64 2.47 5.04
C ASP A 352 -6.61 2.09 6.54
N MET A 353 -6.40 3.07 7.42
CA MET A 353 -6.23 2.95 8.86
C MET A 353 -7.53 3.15 9.66
N LEU A 354 -8.69 3.29 9.00
CA LEU A 354 -9.95 3.58 9.69
C LEU A 354 -10.32 2.43 10.63
N SER A 355 -10.48 2.74 11.93
CA SER A 355 -10.78 1.71 12.92
C SER A 355 -12.17 1.11 12.73
N ARG A 356 -12.39 -0.15 13.12
CA ARG A 356 -13.74 -0.74 13.22
C ARG A 356 -14.48 -0.31 14.49
N ASP A 357 -13.75 0.14 15.52
CA ASP A 357 -14.32 0.59 16.78
C ASP A 357 -14.74 2.07 16.75
N LEU A 358 -15.97 2.35 17.19
CA LEU A 358 -16.54 3.69 17.15
C LEU A 358 -15.81 4.69 18.07
N ALA A 359 -15.33 4.24 19.24
CA ALA A 359 -14.64 5.13 20.17
C ALA A 359 -13.24 5.51 19.64
N MET A 360 -12.55 4.58 18.97
CA MET A 360 -11.31 4.86 18.24
C MET A 360 -11.53 5.81 17.06
N ARG A 361 -12.54 5.58 16.21
CA ARG A 361 -12.86 6.48 15.08
C ARG A 361 -12.99 7.94 15.50
N LYS A 362 -13.67 8.22 16.61
CA LYS A 362 -13.85 9.59 17.12
C LYS A 362 -12.54 10.25 17.56
N ARG A 363 -11.51 9.47 17.88
CA ARG A 363 -10.16 9.94 18.24
C ARG A 363 -9.23 10.06 17.02
N GLN A 364 -9.58 9.44 15.89
CA GLN A 364 -8.83 9.56 14.63
C GLN A 364 -9.19 10.85 13.85
N ALA A 365 -10.30 11.52 14.17
CA ALA A 365 -10.75 12.73 13.48
C ALA A 365 -9.75 13.92 13.42
N PRO A 366 -8.89 14.19 14.42
CA PRO A 366 -7.88 15.25 14.33
C PRO A 366 -6.79 15.03 13.27
N ALA A 367 -6.62 13.79 12.78
CA ALA A 367 -5.74 13.50 11.65
C ALA A 367 -6.35 13.95 10.30
N GLN A 368 -7.63 14.31 10.27
CA GLN A 368 -8.32 14.80 9.07
C GLN A 368 -8.15 16.33 8.95
N ASP A 369 -7.07 16.79 8.31
CA ASP A 369 -6.94 18.21 8.00
C ASP A 369 -7.65 18.53 6.68
N LEU A 370 -8.68 19.39 6.74
CA LEU A 370 -9.34 19.94 5.55
C LEU A 370 -8.37 20.64 4.60
N SER A 371 -7.22 21.10 5.10
CA SER A 371 -6.19 21.69 4.27
C SER A 371 -5.57 20.69 3.29
N ASP A 372 -5.60 19.37 3.57
CA ASP A 372 -5.10 18.30 2.68
C ASP A 372 -5.89 18.27 1.38
N ARG A 373 -7.21 18.35 1.49
CA ARG A 373 -8.11 18.47 0.33
C ARG A 373 -7.81 19.70 -0.52
N LEU A 374 -7.42 20.82 0.10
CA LEU A 374 -7.13 22.06 -0.64
C LEU A 374 -5.90 21.95 -1.56
N VAL A 375 -4.93 21.08 -1.26
CA VAL A 375 -3.72 20.94 -2.08
C VAL A 375 -4.03 20.23 -3.41
N ASN A 376 -4.90 19.22 -3.33
CA ASN A 376 -5.24 18.35 -4.46
C ASN A 376 -6.54 18.70 -5.16
N GLN A 377 -7.30 19.68 -4.66
CA GLN A 377 -8.64 20.00 -5.15
C GLN A 377 -8.65 20.22 -6.67
N GLY A 378 -9.38 19.36 -7.37
CA GLY A 378 -9.55 19.41 -8.84
C GLY A 378 -8.33 18.95 -9.65
N LYS A 379 -7.30 18.39 -9.02
CA LYS A 379 -6.11 17.84 -9.69
C LYS A 379 -6.08 16.31 -9.69
N TYR A 380 -6.59 15.70 -8.62
CA TYR A 380 -6.57 14.26 -8.39
C TYR A 380 -7.93 13.76 -7.90
N ALA A 381 -8.11 12.44 -7.86
CA ALA A 381 -9.32 11.83 -7.32
C ALA A 381 -9.53 12.26 -5.86
N ASP A 382 -10.79 12.36 -5.43
CA ASP A 382 -11.11 12.80 -4.08
C ASP A 382 -10.64 11.75 -3.04
N GLN A 383 -9.77 12.17 -2.13
CA GLN A 383 -9.25 11.32 -1.06
C GLN A 383 -10.24 11.19 0.11
N VAL A 384 -10.49 9.95 0.55
CA VAL A 384 -11.35 9.60 1.68
C VAL A 384 -10.59 8.75 2.70
N MET A 385 -10.68 9.08 4.00
CA MET A 385 -9.99 8.38 5.09
C MET A 385 -10.70 7.08 5.47
N ARG A 386 -10.63 6.08 4.60
CA ARG A 386 -11.24 4.77 4.71
C ARG A 386 -10.79 3.89 3.55
N ASN A 387 -10.97 2.59 3.72
CA ASN A 387 -10.77 1.65 2.62
C ASN A 387 -11.65 2.03 1.43
N THR A 388 -11.14 1.77 0.22
CA THR A 388 -11.85 1.89 -1.04
C THR A 388 -11.88 0.54 -1.77
N LEU A 389 -13.04 0.18 -2.28
CA LEU A 389 -13.24 -0.96 -3.19
C LEU A 389 -13.58 -0.34 -4.54
N LEU A 390 -12.66 -0.41 -5.48
CA LEU A 390 -12.80 0.15 -6.81
C LEU A 390 -13.23 -0.97 -7.75
N ASN A 391 -14.53 -1.03 -8.01
CA ASN A 391 -15.10 -1.96 -8.98
C ASN A 391 -14.80 -1.47 -10.38
N ASN A 392 -14.14 -2.25 -11.20
CA ASN A 392 -13.94 -1.93 -12.60
C ASN A 392 -15.28 -2.00 -13.33
N ARG A 393 -15.51 -1.12 -14.32
CA ARG A 393 -16.76 -1.09 -15.10
C ARG A 393 -16.58 -1.60 -16.54
N GLY A 394 -15.37 -2.06 -16.88
CA GLY A 394 -15.02 -2.51 -18.23
C GLY A 394 -14.87 -1.38 -19.26
N ASP A 395 -15.06 -0.12 -18.86
CA ASP A 395 -14.96 1.06 -19.72
C ASP A 395 -13.77 1.97 -19.37
N GLY A 396 -12.84 1.48 -18.53
CA GLY A 396 -11.71 2.26 -18.01
C GLY A 396 -12.09 3.22 -16.88
N SER A 397 -13.29 3.08 -16.31
CA SER A 397 -13.72 3.79 -15.10
C SER A 397 -14.04 2.83 -13.94
N PHE A 398 -14.02 3.35 -12.72
CA PHE A 398 -14.23 2.59 -11.50
C PHE A 398 -15.40 3.12 -10.67
N ALA A 399 -16.11 2.22 -10.00
CA ALA A 399 -17.10 2.53 -8.98
C ALA A 399 -16.51 2.30 -7.59
N GLU A 400 -16.54 3.31 -6.73
CA GLU A 400 -16.14 3.11 -5.33
C GLU A 400 -17.33 2.54 -4.52
N LEU A 401 -17.17 1.30 -4.03
CA LEU A 401 -18.25 0.51 -3.41
C LEU A 401 -18.01 0.11 -1.95
N ALA A 402 -16.92 0.54 -1.28
CA ALA A 402 -16.58 -0.02 0.04
C ALA A 402 -17.65 0.26 1.12
N ASN A 403 -18.38 1.37 1.03
CA ASN A 403 -19.54 1.64 1.90
C ASN A 403 -20.67 0.63 1.69
N MET A 404 -20.98 0.32 0.43
CA MET A 404 -22.05 -0.62 0.07
C MET A 404 -21.67 -2.05 0.43
N ALA A 405 -20.40 -2.40 0.26
CA ALA A 405 -19.84 -3.71 0.60
C ALA A 405 -19.57 -3.90 2.11
N GLY A 406 -19.66 -2.83 2.92
CA GLY A 406 -19.34 -2.89 4.35
C GLY A 406 -17.85 -3.04 4.67
N LEU A 407 -16.97 -2.70 3.71
CA LEU A 407 -15.52 -2.91 3.79
C LEU A 407 -14.73 -1.65 4.16
N THR A 408 -15.39 -0.58 4.63
CA THR A 408 -14.77 0.74 4.83
C THR A 408 -13.69 0.81 5.90
N ALA A 409 -13.61 -0.17 6.80
CA ALA A 409 -12.72 -0.09 7.96
C ALA A 409 -12.13 -1.45 8.30
N SER A 410 -10.82 -1.48 8.48
CA SER A 410 -10.03 -2.68 8.81
C SER A 410 -9.00 -2.42 9.89
N ASP A 411 -9.11 -1.32 10.65
CA ASP A 411 -8.05 -0.84 11.55
C ASP A 411 -6.74 -0.60 10.78
N TRP A 412 -5.57 -0.74 11.41
CA TRP A 412 -4.27 -0.45 10.81
C TRP A 412 -3.78 -1.60 9.91
N SER A 413 -4.36 -1.72 8.71
CA SER A 413 -4.06 -2.80 7.75
C SER A 413 -3.07 -2.35 6.67
N TRP A 414 -2.11 -3.20 6.32
CA TRP A 414 -1.03 -2.89 5.36
C TRP A 414 -1.02 -3.73 4.09
N SER A 415 -1.62 -4.91 4.11
CA SER A 415 -1.65 -5.80 2.95
C SER A 415 -3.00 -6.54 2.93
N PRO A 416 -3.92 -6.15 2.03
CA PRO A 416 -5.12 -6.92 1.78
C PRO A 416 -4.79 -8.12 0.89
N VAL A 417 -5.57 -9.19 1.02
CA VAL A 417 -5.52 -10.36 0.13
C VAL A 417 -6.95 -10.78 -0.15
N PHE A 418 -7.31 -10.87 -1.43
CA PHE A 418 -8.49 -11.59 -1.87
C PHE A 418 -8.19 -13.08 -1.93
N LEU A 419 -9.04 -13.89 -1.32
CA LEU A 419 -8.91 -15.34 -1.32
C LEU A 419 -10.30 -15.97 -1.21
N ASP A 420 -10.58 -16.88 -2.13
CA ASP A 420 -11.69 -17.82 -2.00
C ASP A 420 -11.23 -19.01 -1.14
N VAL A 421 -11.65 -19.03 0.12
CA VAL A 421 -11.17 -19.99 1.12
C VAL A 421 -11.98 -21.29 1.09
N ASP A 422 -13.22 -21.26 0.64
CA ASP A 422 -14.12 -22.40 0.58
C ASP A 422 -14.44 -22.91 -0.83
N LEU A 423 -13.87 -22.28 -1.86
CA LEU A 423 -13.84 -22.71 -3.25
C LEU A 423 -15.25 -22.91 -3.85
N ASP A 424 -16.16 -21.96 -3.60
CA ASP A 424 -17.59 -22.09 -3.95
C ASP A 424 -18.06 -21.44 -5.27
#